data_AF-A0A920B1D2-F1
#
_entry.id   AF-A0A920B1D2-F1
#
_cell.length_a   1.000
_cell.length_b   1.000
_cell.length_c   1.000
_cell.angle_alpha   90.00
_cell.angle_beta   90.00
_cell.angle_gamma   90.00
#
_symmetry.space_group_name_H-M   'P 1'
#
loop_
_entity.id
_entity.type
_entity.pdbx_description
1 polymer ?
#
loop_
_entity_poly.entity_id
_entity_poly.type
_entity_poly.pdbx_seq_one_letter_code
_entity_poly.pdbx_strand_id
1 'polypeptide(L)' 'MGRDPGLEAIQARQCLGLPLTGRLTVAQVKRAHKLLAVQHHPDKGGDPEVMTRFNTARDVLLEPEMEMLAA' A
#
# COMPACT_ATOMS: atom_id res chain seq x y z
N MET A 1 1.57 -21.09 9.39
CA MET A 1 0.75 -20.11 8.65
C MET A 1 1.72 -19.18 7.95
N GLY A 2 2.18 -19.56 6.75
CA GLY A 2 3.12 -18.75 5.98
C GLY A 2 2.45 -17.46 5.55
N ARG A 3 3.08 -16.32 5.80
CA ARG A 3 2.71 -15.07 5.14
C ARG A 3 3.25 -15.18 3.73
N ASP A 4 2.38 -15.42 2.75
CA ASP A 4 2.75 -15.34 1.35
C ASP A 4 3.01 -13.86 1.00
N PRO A 5 4.27 -13.45 0.76
CA PRO A 5 4.60 -12.05 0.52
C PRO A 5 3.89 -11.50 -0.73
N GLY A 6 3.54 -12.38 -1.68
CA GLY A 6 2.75 -12.03 -2.85
C GLY A 6 1.31 -11.61 -2.51
N LEU A 7 0.66 -12.24 -1.52
CA LEU A 7 -0.72 -11.92 -1.16
C LEU A 7 -0.81 -10.57 -0.42
N GLU A 8 0.14 -10.31 0.47
CA GLU A 8 0.24 -9.03 1.19
C GLU A 8 0.53 -7.88 0.22
N ALA A 9 1.40 -8.10 -0.77
CA ALA A 9 1.64 -7.14 -1.85
C ALA A 9 0.37 -6.82 -2.67
N ILE A 10 -0.42 -7.84 -3.01
CA ILE A 10 -1.68 -7.66 -3.75
C ILE A 10 -2.69 -6.87 -2.91
N GLN A 11 -2.88 -7.25 -1.64
CA GLN A 11 -3.79 -6.53 -0.74
C GLN A 11 -3.32 -5.08 -0.51
N ALA A 12 -2.01 -4.86 -0.38
CA ALA A 12 -1.44 -3.53 -0.22
C ALA A 12 -1.69 -2.65 -1.46
N ARG A 13 -1.52 -3.20 -2.67
CA ARG A 13 -1.86 -2.52 -3.92
C ARG A 13 -3.35 -2.16 -3.97
N GLN A 14 -4.23 -3.08 -3.61
CA GLN A 14 -5.68 -2.83 -3.56
C GLN A 14 -6.03 -1.74 -2.54
N CYS A 15 -5.45 -1.80 -1.33
CA CYS A 15 -5.68 -0.81 -0.29
C CYS A 15 -5.29 0.60 -0.74
N LEU A 16 -4.17 0.72 -1.47
CA LEU A 16 -3.71 2.02 -1.96
C LEU A 16 -4.31 2.42 -3.31
N GLY A 17 -5.22 1.61 -3.88
CA GLY A 17 -5.79 1.85 -5.20
C GLY A 17 -4.77 1.82 -6.34
N LEU A 18 -3.69 1.07 -6.17
CA LEU A 18 -2.60 0.92 -7.13
C LEU A 18 -2.85 -0.25 -8.08
N PRO A 19 -2.29 -0.20 -9.31
CA PRO A 19 -2.43 -1.29 -10.25
C PRO A 19 -1.82 -2.58 -9.69
N LEU A 20 -2.58 -3.67 -9.75
CA LEU A 20 -2.14 -4.99 -9.30
C LEU A 20 -1.08 -5.61 -10.20
N THR A 21 -0.98 -5.12 -11.43
CA THR A 21 -0.11 -5.63 -12.49
C THR A 21 0.74 -4.50 -13.07
N GLY A 22 1.97 -4.81 -13.47
CA GLY A 22 2.89 -3.85 -14.09
C GLY A 22 3.94 -3.29 -13.15
N ARG A 23 4.81 -2.43 -13.68
CA ARG A 23 5.90 -1.80 -12.91
C ARG A 23 5.33 -0.77 -11.95
N LEU A 24 5.37 -1.09 -10.67
CA LEU A 24 5.03 -0.15 -9.60
C LEU A 24 6.29 0.56 -9.12
N THR A 25 6.23 1.88 -9.02
CA THR A 25 7.36 2.67 -8.51
C THR A 25 7.07 3.17 -7.10
N VAL A 26 8.13 3.28 -6.29
CA VAL A 26 8.10 3.87 -4.94
C VAL A 26 7.40 5.23 -4.92
N ALA A 27 7.64 6.04 -5.97
CA ALA A 27 7.01 7.35 -6.13
C ALA A 27 5.47 7.26 -6.25
N GLN A 28 4.96 6.28 -6.99
CA GLN A 28 3.52 6.03 -7.10
C GLN A 28 2.91 5.57 -5.78
N VAL A 29 3.59 4.66 -5.06
CA VAL A 29 3.14 4.18 -3.75
C VAL A 29 3.01 5.35 -2.76
N LYS A 30 4.07 6.16 -2.62
CA LYS A 30 4.07 7.33 -1.73
C LYS A 30 3.01 8.36 -2.13
N ARG A 31 2.81 8.60 -3.43
CA ARG A 31 1.80 9.53 -3.94
C ARG A 31 0.38 9.06 -3.60
N ALA A 32 0.06 7.79 -3.88
CA ALA A 32 -1.25 7.22 -3.57
C ALA A 32 -1.54 7.24 -2.07
N HIS A 33 -0.57 6.81 -1.25
CA HIS A 33 -0.67 6.89 0.21
C HIS A 33 -0.93 8.32 0.69
N LYS A 34 -0.19 9.31 0.18
CA LYS A 34 -0.38 10.72 0.57
C LYS A 34 -1.78 11.22 0.19
N LEU A 35 -2.28 10.88 -1.00
CA LEU A 35 -3.62 11.26 -1.43
C LEU A 35 -4.70 10.65 -0.54
N LEU A 36 -4.59 9.35 -0.23
CA LEU A 36 -5.52 8.64 0.65
C LEU A 36 -5.46 9.15 2.10
N ALA A 37 -4.27 9.44 2.61
CA ALA A 37 -4.09 9.99 3.96
C ALA A 37 -4.69 11.40 4.11
N VAL A 38 -4.64 12.23 3.06
CA VAL A 38 -5.30 13.55 3.05
C VAL A 38 -6.81 13.41 2.90
N GLN A 39 -7.28 12.41 2.15
CA GLN A 39 -8.70 12.17 1.92
C GLN A 39 -9.41 11.54 3.12
N HIS A 40 -8.76 10.59 3.78
CA HIS A 40 -9.20 9.92 5.01
C HIS A 40 -8.54 10.51 6.26
N HIS A 41 -8.18 11.78 6.23
CA HIS A 41 -7.52 12.42 7.36
C HIS A 41 -8.45 12.38 8.58
N PRO A 42 -7.97 12.00 9.78
CA PRO A 42 -8.80 11.84 10.97
C PRO A 42 -9.54 13.11 11.38
N ASP A 43 -8.95 14.28 11.08
CA ASP A 43 -9.57 15.59 11.29
C ASP A 43 -10.87 15.81 10.48
N LYS A 44 -11.05 15.08 9.37
CA LYS A 44 -12.27 15.10 8.55
C LYS A 44 -13.24 13.95 8.86
N GLY A 45 -13.01 13.20 9.93
CA GLY A 45 -13.79 12.02 10.29
C GLY A 45 -13.26 10.71 9.70
N GLY A 46 -11.97 10.64 9.38
CA GLY A 46 -11.32 9.41 8.93
C GLY A 46 -10.91 8.49 10.09
N ASP A 47 -11.04 7.18 9.89
CA ASP A 47 -10.69 6.19 10.90
C ASP A 47 -9.16 6.00 11.03
N PRO A 48 -8.62 6.02 12.27
CA PRO A 48 -7.20 5.73 12.51
C PRO A 48 -6.81 4.30 12.10
N GLU A 49 -7.76 3.36 12.11
CA GLU A 49 -7.55 2.01 11.57
C GLU A 49 -7.29 2.02 10.06
N VAL A 50 -8.01 2.87 9.33
CA VAL A 50 -7.83 3.02 7.87
C VAL A 50 -6.46 3.63 7.55
N MET A 51 -6.05 4.65 8.32
CA MET A 51 -4.71 5.23 8.23
C MET A 51 -3.61 4.20 8.52
N THR A 52 -3.83 3.33 9.52
CA THR A 52 -2.91 2.24 9.86
C THR A 52 -2.79 1.26 8.70
N ARG A 53 -3.92 0.83 8.10
CA ARG A 53 -3.91 -0.04 6.91
C ARG A 53 -3.14 0.56 5.75
N PHE A 54 -3.29 1.85 5.47
CA PHE A 54 -2.51 2.52 4.41
C PHE A 54 -1.02 2.57 4.72
N ASN A 55 -0.63 2.81 5.97
CA ASN A 55 0.78 2.78 6.37
C ASN A 55 1.37 1.38 6.21
N THR A 56 0.67 0.34 6.67
CA THR A 56 1.09 -1.06 6.49
C THR A 56 1.20 -1.42 5.02
N ALA A 57 0.20 -1.07 4.20
CA ALA A 57 0.25 -1.32 2.75
C ALA A 57 1.44 -0.62 2.08
N ARG A 58 1.75 0.62 2.48
CA ARG A 58 2.93 1.33 2.00
C ARG A 58 4.20 0.61 2.43
N ASP A 59 4.29 0.20 3.69
CA ASP A 59 5.48 -0.48 4.22
C ASP A 59 5.75 -1.78 3.46
N VAL A 60 4.74 -2.64 3.34
CA VAL A 60 4.81 -3.89 2.56
C VAL A 60 5.31 -3.63 1.15
N LEU A 61 4.79 -2.61 0.45
CA LEU A 61 5.21 -2.23 -0.92
C LEU A 61 6.59 -1.58 -1.03
N LEU A 62 7.12 -1.03 0.05
CA LEU A 62 8.43 -0.38 0.11
C LEU A 62 9.49 -1.27 0.75
N GLU A 63 9.10 -2.36 1.40
CA GLU A 63 10.00 -3.36 1.94
C GLU A 63 10.79 -4.03 0.79
N PRO A 64 12.11 -4.22 0.97
CA PRO A 64 13.02 -4.67 -0.08
C PRO A 64 12.76 -6.11 -0.58
N GLU A 65 11.88 -6.87 0.08
CA GLU A 65 11.48 -8.23 -0.33
C GLU A 65 10.54 -8.27 -1.55
N MET A 66 10.10 -7.12 -2.08
CA MET A 66 9.16 -7.09 -3.21
C MET A 66 9.80 -6.96 -4.60
N GLU A 67 11.11 -7.13 -4.74
CA GLU A 67 11.79 -7.16 -6.07
C GLU A 67 11.36 -8.34 -6.96
N MET A 68 10.60 -9.32 -6.46
CA MET A 68 10.32 -10.58 -7.18
C MET A 68 8.99 -10.64 -7.94
N LEU A 69 8.13 -9.61 -7.92
CA LEU A 69 6.84 -9.63 -8.64
C LEU A 69 6.91 -9.12 -10.10
N ALA A 70 8.12 -9.01 -10.67
CA ALA A 70 8.36 -8.53 -12.04
C ALA A 70 9.09 -9.53 -12.94
N ALA A 71 9.13 -10.83 -12.58
CA ALA A 71 9.64 -11.90 -13.45
C ALA A 71 8.54 -12.47 -14.35
#